data_AF-A0A2N3KY59-F1
#
_entry.id   AF-A0A2N3KY59-F1
#
_cell.length_a   1.000
_cell.length_b   1.000
_cell.length_c   1.000
_cell.angle_alpha   90.00
_cell.angle_beta   90.00
_cell.angle_gamma   90.00
#
_symmetry.space_group_name_H-M   'P 1'
#
loop_
_entity.id
_entity.type
_entity.pdbx_description
1 polymer ?
#
loop_
_entity_poly.entity_id
_entity_poly.type
_entity_poly.pdbx_seq_one_letter_code
_entity_poly.pdbx_strand_id
1 'polypeptide(L)'
;MKKFKGYLNHQQILEACIKADFDVDTSRYDNGGDWITISGQFADQPLQIIYASFNGRFIGKSPEGDVFSEMSAELEGTDWYDAILDFLYIALDEQAA
;
A
#
# COMPACT_ATOMS: atom_id res chain seq x y z
N MET A 1 -7.28 -11.73 -7.91
CA MET A 1 -7.60 -10.31 -8.12
C MET A 1 -8.86 -9.95 -7.36
N LYS A 2 -8.69 -9.59 -6.08
CA LYS A 2 -9.69 -8.85 -5.31
C LYS A 2 -10.10 -7.60 -6.10
N LYS A 3 -11.40 -7.33 -6.17
CA LYS A 3 -11.93 -6.11 -6.80
C LYS A 3 -11.99 -5.02 -5.74
N PHE A 4 -11.33 -3.90 -6.00
CA PHE A 4 -11.35 -2.73 -5.13
C PHE A 4 -12.17 -1.61 -5.78
N LYS A 5 -12.87 -0.81 -4.96
CA LYS A 5 -13.69 0.33 -5.42
C LYS A 5 -12.81 1.49 -5.90
N GLY A 6 -11.59 1.56 -5.39
CA GLY A 6 -10.60 2.57 -5.70
C GLY A 6 -9.38 2.41 -4.81
N TYR A 7 -8.52 3.40 -4.87
CA TYR A 7 -7.26 3.46 -4.12
C TYR A 7 -7.21 4.75 -3.31
N LEU A 8 -6.41 4.77 -2.24
CA LEU A 8 -6.27 5.95 -1.39
C LEU A 8 -5.48 7.06 -2.09
N ASN A 9 -6.02 8.26 -2.10
CA ASN A 9 -5.28 9.43 -2.60
C ASN A 9 -4.17 9.85 -1.62
N HIS A 10 -3.24 10.68 -2.08
CA HIS A 10 -2.07 11.12 -1.31
C HIS A 10 -2.39 11.59 0.12
N GLN A 11 -3.42 12.41 0.32
CA GLN A 11 -3.82 12.84 1.66
C GLN A 11 -4.35 11.69 2.52
N GLN A 12 -5.17 10.82 1.93
CA GLN A 12 -5.79 9.71 2.66
C GLN A 12 -4.75 8.68 3.09
N ILE A 13 -3.76 8.39 2.24
CA ILE A 13 -2.68 7.46 2.58
C ILE A 13 -1.77 8.04 3.65
N LEU A 14 -1.48 9.35 3.64
CA LEU A 14 -0.75 10.01 4.73
C LEU A 14 -1.50 9.92 6.05
N GLU A 15 -2.80 10.22 6.06
CA GLU A 15 -3.63 10.08 7.27
C GLU A 15 -3.69 8.63 7.76
N ALA A 16 -3.78 7.66 6.84
CA ALA A 16 -3.76 6.23 7.19
C ALA A 16 -2.41 5.84 7.81
N CYS A 17 -1.29 6.31 7.24
CA CYS A 17 0.05 6.06 7.78
C CYS A 17 0.22 6.66 9.17
N ILE A 18 -0.23 7.90 9.39
CA ILE A 18 -0.20 8.54 10.71
C ILE A 18 -1.01 7.74 11.74
N LYS A 19 -2.20 7.24 11.36
CA LYS A 19 -3.04 6.42 12.25
C LYS A 19 -2.43 5.06 12.55
N ALA A 20 -1.71 4.48 11.59
CA ALA A 20 -1.06 3.18 11.71
C ALA A 20 0.36 3.26 12.31
N ASP A 21 0.83 4.46 12.68
CA ASP A 21 2.21 4.71 13.13
C ASP A 21 3.27 4.26 12.10
N PHE A 22 2.97 4.45 10.81
CA PHE A 22 3.87 4.13 9.71
C PHE A 22 4.69 5.36 9.30
N ASP A 23 5.95 5.10 8.98
CA ASP A 23 6.86 6.12 8.47
C ASP A 23 6.60 6.36 6.99
N VAL A 24 6.50 7.62 6.57
CA VAL A 24 6.29 7.99 5.18
C VAL A 24 7.36 8.96 4.72
N ASP A 25 8.13 8.55 3.73
CA ASP A 25 9.02 9.43 2.99
C ASP A 25 8.33 9.97 1.74
N THR A 26 8.04 11.28 1.76
CA THR A 26 7.51 12.02 0.61
C THR A 26 8.60 12.78 -0.14
N SER A 27 9.89 12.55 0.13
CA SER A 27 11.00 13.26 -0.51
C SER A 27 10.95 13.15 -2.03
N ARG A 28 10.58 11.98 -2.57
CA ARG A 28 10.39 11.78 -4.02
C ARG A 28 9.20 12.54 -4.59
N TYR A 29 8.14 12.69 -3.80
CA TYR A 29 6.96 13.44 -4.18
C TYR A 29 7.26 14.95 -4.26
N ASP A 30 7.98 15.48 -3.27
CA ASP A 30 8.38 16.88 -3.21
C ASP A 30 9.32 17.30 -4.35
N ASN A 31 10.12 16.35 -4.86
CA ASN A 31 11.00 16.56 -6.02
C ASN A 31 10.27 16.47 -7.38
N GLY A 32 8.94 16.45 -7.39
CA GLY A 32 8.12 16.39 -8.61
C GLY A 32 7.85 14.96 -9.12
N GLY A 33 8.08 13.95 -8.28
CA GLY A 33 7.63 12.58 -8.54
C GLY A 33 6.22 12.33 -8.00
N ASP A 34 5.63 11.20 -8.37
CA ASP A 34 4.30 10.77 -7.88
C ASP A 34 4.38 9.65 -6.85
N TRP A 35 5.58 9.34 -6.36
CA TRP A 35 5.87 8.18 -5.52
C TRP A 35 6.16 8.60 -4.08
N ILE A 36 5.53 7.91 -3.13
CA ILE A 36 5.81 8.00 -1.70
C ILE A 36 6.34 6.65 -1.21
N THR A 37 7.25 6.66 -0.26
CA THR A 37 7.74 5.43 0.38
C THR A 37 7.06 5.30 1.73
N ILE A 38 6.43 4.16 2.00
CA ILE A 38 5.75 3.83 3.24
C ILE A 38 6.51 2.68 3.88
N SER A 39 6.94 2.85 5.11
CA SER A 39 7.67 1.86 5.90
C SER A 39 6.91 1.60 7.19
N GLY A 40 6.53 0.35 7.42
CA GLY A 40 5.67 0.01 8.54
C GLY A 40 5.61 -1.48 8.81
N GLN A 41 4.83 -1.86 9.82
CA GLN A 41 4.61 -3.26 10.19
C GLN A 41 3.25 -3.72 9.62
N PHE A 42 3.30 -4.55 8.58
CA PHE A 42 2.12 -5.13 7.94
C PHE A 42 1.96 -6.58 8.37
N ALA A 43 0.88 -6.89 9.10
CA ALA A 43 0.61 -8.21 9.67
C ALA A 43 1.84 -8.85 10.36
N ASP A 44 2.53 -8.07 11.20
CA ASP A 44 3.74 -8.45 11.94
C ASP A 44 5.05 -8.52 11.13
N GLN A 45 5.03 -8.15 9.85
CA GLN A 45 6.24 -8.06 9.03
C GLN A 45 6.65 -6.60 8.81
N PRO A 46 7.90 -6.21 9.15
CA PRO A 46 8.42 -4.89 8.80
C PRO A 46 8.65 -4.86 7.29
N LEU A 47 7.83 -4.10 6.58
CA LEU A 47 7.89 -3.98 5.13
C LEU A 47 7.97 -2.52 4.70
N GLN A 48 8.63 -2.34 3.57
CA GLN A 48 8.73 -1.05 2.89
C GLN A 48 8.12 -1.19 1.50
N ILE A 49 7.17 -0.30 1.22
CA ILE A 49 6.47 -0.22 -0.07
C ILE A 49 6.58 1.18 -0.63
N ILE A 50 6.61 1.28 -1.95
CA ILE A 50 6.63 2.54 -2.70
C ILE A 50 5.29 2.62 -3.41
N TYR A 51 4.48 3.61 -3.05
CA TYR A 51 3.12 3.80 -3.53
C TYR A 51 3.04 5.03 -4.43
N ALA A 52 2.36 4.89 -5.56
CA ALA A 52 2.01 5.98 -6.46
C ALA A 52 0.55 6.37 -6.27
N SER A 53 0.30 7.46 -5.56
CA SER A 53 -1.05 7.96 -5.29
C SER A 53 -1.80 8.44 -6.55
N PHE A 54 -1.10 8.70 -7.65
CA PHE A 54 -1.71 9.16 -8.90
C PHE A 54 -2.48 8.05 -9.64
N ASN A 55 -2.03 6.81 -9.56
CA ASN A 55 -2.61 5.67 -10.29
C ASN A 55 -2.92 4.46 -9.39
N GLY A 56 -2.68 4.59 -8.09
CA GLY A 56 -2.92 3.53 -7.12
C GLY A 56 -1.94 2.37 -7.23
N ARG A 57 -0.79 2.54 -7.91
CA ARG A 57 0.19 1.47 -8.07
C ARG A 57 1.11 1.38 -6.88
N PHE A 58 1.55 0.17 -6.54
CA PHE A 58 2.58 -0.01 -5.52
C PHE A 58 3.62 -1.03 -5.93
N ILE A 59 4.83 -0.82 -5.43
CA ILE A 59 5.95 -1.74 -5.57
C ILE A 59 6.62 -1.85 -4.20
N GLY A 60 6.80 -3.06 -3.71
CA GLY A 60 7.46 -3.33 -2.44
C GLY A 60 8.58 -4.33 -2.57
N LYS A 61 9.27 -4.55 -1.46
CA LYS A 61 10.25 -5.62 -1.34
C LYS A 61 9.82 -6.56 -0.22
N SER A 62 9.71 -7.84 -0.53
CA SER A 62 9.31 -8.88 0.42
C SER A 62 10.39 -9.02 1.51
N PRO A 63 10.08 -9.68 2.65
CA PRO A 63 11.08 -9.94 3.68
C PRO A 63 12.24 -10.80 3.14
N GLU A 64 11.97 -11.61 2.12
CA GLU A 64 12.94 -12.48 1.44
C GLU A 64 13.79 -11.72 0.41
N GLY A 65 13.39 -10.48 0.07
CA GLY A 65 14.12 -9.61 -0.84
C GLY A 65 13.57 -9.58 -2.27
N ASP A 66 12.49 -10.30 -2.55
CA ASP A 66 11.83 -10.30 -3.84
C ASP A 66 11.02 -9.01 -4.07
N VAL A 67 11.02 -8.53 -5.31
CA VAL A 67 10.23 -7.35 -5.68
C VAL A 67 8.79 -7.80 -5.95
N PHE A 68 7.84 -7.21 -5.24
CA PHE A 68 6.41 -7.45 -5.45
C PHE A 68 5.69 -6.17 -5.85
N SER A 69 4.51 -6.32 -6.43
CA SER A 69 3.65 -5.20 -6.84
C SER A 69 2.18 -5.60 -6.75
N GLU A 70 1.27 -4.67 -7.05
CA GLU A 70 -0.17 -4.96 -7.14
C GLU A 70 -0.54 -6.11 -8.09
N MET A 71 0.35 -6.44 -9.04
CA MET A 71 0.16 -7.51 -10.02
C MET A 71 0.59 -8.88 -9.50
N SER A 72 1.20 -8.95 -8.31
CA SER A 72 1.67 -10.18 -7.68
C SER A 72 0.51 -10.98 -7.09
N ALA A 73 -0.36 -11.48 -7.96
CA ALA A 73 -1.52 -12.29 -7.59
C ALA A 73 -1.15 -13.58 -6.83
N GLU A 74 0.08 -14.06 -7.00
CA GLU A 74 0.63 -15.20 -6.27
C GLU A 74 0.80 -14.96 -4.76
N LEU A 75 0.86 -13.69 -4.34
CA LEU A 75 0.96 -13.29 -2.93
C LEU A 75 -0.42 -13.02 -2.30
N GLU A 76 -1.49 -12.98 -3.11
CA GLU A 76 -2.86 -12.85 -2.62
C GLU A 76 -3.18 -14.04 -1.69
N GLY A 77 -3.54 -13.75 -0.43
CA GLY A 77 -3.78 -14.75 0.61
C GLY A 77 -2.67 -14.87 1.66
N THR A 78 -1.55 -14.17 1.50
CA THR A 78 -0.58 -13.99 2.60
C THR A 78 -1.00 -12.81 3.49
N ASP A 79 -0.93 -12.97 4.82
CA ASP A 79 -1.43 -11.97 5.77
C ASP A 79 -0.81 -10.57 5.56
N TRP A 80 0.50 -10.51 5.30
CA TRP A 80 1.22 -9.24 5.11
C TRP A 80 0.86 -8.57 3.78
N TYR A 81 0.69 -9.32 2.70
CA TYR A 81 0.29 -8.76 1.41
C TYR A 81 -1.17 -8.32 1.43
N ASP A 82 -2.03 -9.10 2.10
CA ASP A 82 -3.43 -8.74 2.27
C ASP A 82 -3.58 -7.47 3.10
N ALA A 83 -2.78 -7.32 4.17
CA ALA A 83 -2.72 -6.10 4.97
C ALA A 83 -2.25 -4.89 4.16
N ILE A 84 -1.29 -5.05 3.24
CA ILE A 84 -0.89 -3.97 2.32
C ILE A 84 -2.06 -3.60 1.40
N LEU A 85 -2.76 -4.58 0.84
CA LEU A 85 -3.88 -4.32 -0.04
C LEU A 85 -5.04 -3.64 0.68
N ASP A 86 -5.39 -4.08 1.88
CA ASP A 86 -6.42 -3.48 2.73
C ASP A 86 -6.05 -2.05 3.15
N PHE A 87 -4.75 -1.82 3.39
CA PHE A 87 -4.24 -0.51 3.72
C PHE A 87 -4.26 0.47 2.54
N LEU A 88 -3.91 0.02 1.32
CA LEU A 88 -3.78 0.88 0.14
C LEU A 88 -5.07 1.06 -0.65
N TYR A 89 -5.95 0.06 -0.65
CA TYR A 89 -7.13 0.02 -1.50
C TYR A 89 -8.41 0.03 -0.69
N ILE A 90 -9.40 0.74 -1.22
CA ILE A 90 -10.73 0.75 -0.65
C ILE A 90 -11.42 -0.52 -1.15
N ALA A 91 -11.66 -1.46 -0.24
CA ALA A 91 -12.45 -2.66 -0.54
C ALA A 91 -13.75 -2.26 -1.25
N LEU A 92 -14.10 -2.99 -2.31
CA LEU A 92 -15.39 -2.84 -2.96
C LEU A 92 -16.43 -3.45 -2.01
N ASP A 93 -16.90 -2.61 -1.10
CA ASP A 93 -17.89 -2.91 -0.09
C ASP A 93 -19.05 -3.71 -0.72
N GLU A 94 -19.06 -5.02 -0.48
CA GLU A 94 -20.26 -5.84 -0.49
C GLU A 94 -20.93 -5.70 0.88
N GLN A 95 -21.42 -4.50 1.24
CA GLN A 95 -22.59 -4.33 2.12
C GLN A 95 -22.92 -2.84 2.39
N ALA A 96 -23.72 -2.26 1.48
CA ALA A 96 -24.79 -1.39 1.94
C ALA A 96 -26.10 -2.14 1.72
N ALA A 97 -26.61 -2.67 2.85
CA ALA A 97 -27.93 -3.27 3.02
C ALA A 97 -29.08 -2.33 2.62
#